data_AF-A0A366LE74-F1
#
_entry.id   AF-A0A366LE74-F1
#
_cell.length_a   1.000
_cell.length_b   1.000
_cell.length_c   1.000
_cell.angle_alpha   90.00
_cell.angle_beta   90.00
_cell.angle_gamma   90.00
#
_symmetry.space_group_name_H-M   'P 1'
#
loop_
_entity.id
_entity.type
_entity.pdbx_description
1 polymer ?
#
loop_
_entity_poly.entity_id
_entity_poly.type
_entity_poly.pdbx_seq_one_letter_code
_entity_poly.pdbx_strand_id
1 'polypeptide(L)'
;MRFRCVGCDHFSTDVSYLSDLRAYLDDLLRNRERLASMAEADDWAIAEATPSDEEINRLRRLIRRITEQLGHLTDGERQQIQDAAATVRKTRATFLGMPRIHQPLRDLRPERPAH
;
A
#
# COMPACT_ATOMS: atom_id res chain seq x y z
N MET A 1 -27.27 1.44 -3.23
CA MET A 1 -27.01 2.78 -2.64
C MET A 1 -25.56 3.14 -2.92
N ARG A 2 -25.29 4.18 -3.73
CA ARG A 2 -23.93 4.60 -4.15
C ARG A 2 -23.55 5.85 -3.35
N PHE A 3 -22.76 5.69 -2.29
CA PHE A 3 -22.20 6.81 -1.56
C PHE A 3 -21.01 7.37 -2.35
N ARG A 4 -21.27 8.44 -3.12
CA ARG A 4 -20.25 9.36 -3.62
C ARG A 4 -19.84 10.26 -2.46
N CYS A 5 -18.67 10.05 -1.88
CA CYS A 5 -18.08 11.06 -1.00
C CYS A 5 -17.47 12.17 -1.85
N VAL A 6 -18.18 13.30 -1.85
CA VAL A 6 -17.66 14.65 -2.09
C VAL A 6 -16.62 14.95 -1.02
N GLY A 7 -15.45 15.44 -1.42
CA GLY A 7 -14.28 15.64 -0.53
C GLY A 7 -13.06 14.80 -0.89
N CYS A 8 -12.85 14.52 -2.18
CA CYS A 8 -11.58 14.01 -2.71
C CYS A 8 -10.44 15.03 -2.51
N ASP A 9 -10.03 15.24 -1.26
CA ASP A 9 -8.62 15.31 -0.97
C ASP A 9 -8.20 13.88 -0.62
N HIS A 10 -7.15 13.46 -1.31
CA HIS A 10 -6.38 12.26 -1.07
C HIS A 10 -6.50 11.80 0.39
N PHE A 11 -7.16 10.66 0.65
CA PHE A 11 -7.02 9.97 1.94
C PHE A 11 -5.52 9.69 2.07
N SER A 12 -4.80 10.61 2.70
CA SER A 12 -3.39 10.47 2.99
C SER A 12 -3.29 9.17 3.75
N THR A 13 -2.50 8.25 3.25
CA THR A 13 -2.03 7.14 4.06
C THR A 13 -1.27 7.78 5.21
N ASP A 14 -1.93 7.95 6.35
CA ASP A 14 -1.35 8.61 7.50
C ASP A 14 -0.21 7.74 8.06
N VAL A 15 0.61 8.32 8.93
CA VAL A 15 1.79 7.64 9.50
C VAL A 15 1.48 6.29 10.14
N SER A 16 0.25 6.06 10.60
CA SER A 16 -0.13 4.79 11.22
C SER A 16 -0.07 3.61 10.25
N TYR A 17 -0.18 3.84 8.95
CA TYR A 17 -0.07 2.83 7.88
C TYR A 17 1.37 2.62 7.38
N LEU A 18 2.36 3.41 7.82
CA LEU A 18 3.73 3.30 7.32
C LEU A 18 4.30 1.89 7.48
N SER A 19 3.97 1.20 8.57
CA SER A 19 4.37 -0.19 8.80
C SER A 19 3.75 -1.14 7.76
N ASP A 20 2.45 -1.00 7.51
CA ASP A 20 1.72 -1.86 6.57
C ASP A 20 2.18 -1.62 5.12
N LEU A 21 2.45 -0.36 4.76
CA LEU A 21 3.00 0.01 3.45
C LEU A 21 4.37 -0.64 3.20
N ARG A 22 5.25 -0.67 4.21
CA ARG A 22 6.56 -1.31 4.11
C ARG A 22 6.43 -2.81 3.96
N ALA A 23 5.59 -3.45 4.78
CA ALA A 23 5.32 -4.88 4.67
C ALA A 23 4.77 -5.25 3.30
N TYR A 24 3.80 -4.48 2.78
CA TYR A 24 3.25 -4.72 1.47
C TYR A 24 4.27 -4.54 0.34
N LEU A 25 5.12 -3.50 0.40
CA LEU A 25 6.20 -3.33 -0.56
C LEU A 25 7.18 -4.52 -0.53
N ASP A 26 7.54 -5.00 0.65
CA ASP A 26 8.42 -6.16 0.80
C ASP A 26 7.79 -7.42 0.21
N ASP A 27 6.49 -7.64 0.42
CA ASP A 27 5.75 -8.76 -0.17
C ASP A 27 5.72 -8.70 -1.70
N LEU A 28 5.50 -7.52 -2.29
CA LEU A 28 5.54 -7.35 -3.75
C LEU A 28 6.93 -7.65 -4.32
N LEU A 29 7.99 -7.18 -3.66
CA LEU A 29 9.37 -7.42 -4.11
C LEU A 29 9.74 -8.91 -4.00
N ARG A 30 9.35 -9.57 -2.90
CA ARG A 30 9.52 -11.02 -2.72
C ARG A 30 8.76 -11.82 -3.77
N ASN A 31 7.52 -11.44 -4.08
CA ASN A 31 6.74 -12.11 -5.11
C ASN A 31 7.39 -11.99 -6.49
N ARG A 32 7.95 -10.82 -6.82
CA ARG A 32 8.68 -10.61 -8.07
C ARG A 32 9.94 -11.46 -8.14
N GLU A 33 10.73 -11.49 -7.07
CA GLU A 33 11.92 -12.34 -7.00
C GLU A 33 11.57 -13.82 -7.14
N ARG A 34 10.51 -14.26 -6.46
CA ARG A 34 10.00 -15.63 -6.59
C ARG A 34 9.64 -15.96 -8.03
N LEU A 35 8.85 -15.12 -8.71
CA LEU A 35 8.44 -15.33 -10.10
C LEU A 35 9.63 -15.31 -11.06
N ALA A 36 10.61 -14.42 -10.85
CA ALA A 36 11.84 -14.39 -11.65
C ALA A 36 12.67 -15.68 -11.52
N SER A 37 12.56 -16.40 -10.40
CA SER A 37 13.22 -17.70 -10.21
C SER A 37 12.46 -18.90 -10.77
N MET A 38 11.19 -18.74 -11.20
CA MET A 38 10.39 -19.82 -11.77
C MET A 38 10.77 -20.04 -13.24
N ALA A 39 11.86 -20.77 -13.48
CA ALA A 39 12.42 -21.04 -14.81
C ALA A 39 11.54 -21.93 -15.72
N GLU A 40 10.54 -22.61 -15.17
CA GLU A 40 9.67 -23.56 -15.90
C GLU A 40 8.25 -23.05 -16.14
N ALA A 41 7.93 -21.81 -15.73
CA ALA A 41 6.60 -21.25 -15.96
C ALA A 41 6.50 -20.56 -17.33
N ASP A 42 5.34 -20.65 -17.97
CA ASP A 42 5.10 -19.96 -19.24
C ASP A 42 5.27 -18.43 -19.08
N ASP A 43 5.98 -17.80 -20.03
CA ASP A 43 6.28 -16.35 -20.01
C ASP A 43 5.03 -15.47 -19.86
N TRP A 44 3.89 -15.88 -20.44
CA TRP A 44 2.63 -15.15 -20.33
C TRP A 44 2.04 -15.21 -18.91
N ALA A 45 2.24 -16.33 -18.20
CA ALA A 45 1.79 -16.50 -16.82
C ALA A 45 2.68 -15.73 -15.84
N ILE A 46 3.99 -15.69 -16.10
CA ILE A 46 4.94 -14.86 -15.34
C ILE A 46 4.59 -13.37 -15.51
N ALA A 47 4.31 -12.91 -16.73
CA ALA A 47 3.97 -11.52 -17.00
C ALA A 47 2.66 -11.07 -16.31
N GLU A 48 1.61 -11.88 -16.33
CA GLU A 48 0.34 -11.56 -15.67
C GLU A 48 0.45 -11.61 -14.12
N ALA A 49 1.25 -12.53 -13.58
CA ALA A 49 1.43 -12.66 -12.13
C ALA A 49 2.45 -11.68 -11.53
N THR A 50 3.28 -11.04 -12.37
CA THR A 50 4.31 -10.10 -11.92
C THR A 50 3.67 -8.84 -11.35
N PRO A 51 4.01 -8.46 -10.10
CA PRO A 51 3.58 -7.19 -9.52
C PRO A 51 3.89 -5.99 -10.40
N SER A 52 2.95 -5.04 -10.51
CA SER A 52 3.10 -3.86 -11.36
C SER A 52 4.24 -2.96 -10.87
N ASP A 53 5.14 -2.58 -11.81
CA ASP A 53 6.17 -1.58 -11.56
C ASP A 53 5.57 -0.22 -11.15
N GLU A 54 4.38 0.11 -11.63
CA GLU A 54 3.69 1.35 -11.26
C GLU A 54 3.29 1.34 -9.78
N GLU A 55 2.76 0.21 -9.30
CA GLU A 55 2.35 0.03 -7.90
C GLU A 55 3.57 0.11 -6.97
N ILE A 56 4.65 -0.62 -7.27
CA ILE A 56 5.90 -0.59 -6.51
C ILE A 56 6.44 0.84 -6.43
N ASN A 57 6.49 1.54 -7.55
CA ASN A 57 7.00 2.92 -7.60
C ASN A 57 6.10 3.89 -6.82
N ARG A 58 4.78 3.69 -6.85
CA ARG A 58 3.84 4.50 -6.08
C ARG A 58 4.00 4.28 -4.57
N LEU A 59 4.13 3.03 -4.12
CA LEU A 59 4.39 2.71 -2.71
C LEU A 59 5.71 3.32 -2.23
N ARG A 60 6.79 3.19 -3.03
CA ARG A 60 8.10 3.80 -2.71
C ARG A 60 8.00 5.32 -2.55
N ARG A 61 7.31 6.01 -3.47
CA ARG A 61 7.09 7.47 -3.37
C ARG A 61 6.31 7.86 -2.13
N LEU A 62 5.28 7.09 -1.78
CA LEU A 62 4.43 7.33 -0.63
C LEU A 62 5.20 7.14 0.69
N ILE A 63 5.90 6.00 0.83
CA ILE A 63 6.76 5.72 2.00
C ILE A 63 7.81 6.81 2.19
N ARG A 64 8.45 7.24 1.08
CA ARG A 64 9.46 8.30 1.11
C ARG A 64 8.85 9.60 1.64
N ARG A 65 7.73 10.06 1.07
CA ARG A 65 7.05 11.29 1.52
C ARG A 65 6.72 11.27 3.00
N ILE A 66 6.12 10.17 3.50
CA ILE A 66 5.77 10.04 4.92
C ILE A 66 7.03 10.05 5.80
N THR A 67 8.09 9.37 5.37
CA THR A 67 9.35 9.30 6.13
C THR A 67 10.06 10.66 6.14
N GLU A 68 10.04 11.41 5.04
CA GLU A 68 10.56 12.79 4.96
C GLU A 68 9.79 13.72 5.90
N GLN A 69 8.45 13.65 5.93
CA GLN A 69 7.62 14.43 6.85
C GLN A 69 7.97 14.17 8.32
N LEU A 70 8.21 12.90 8.70
CA LEU A 70 8.70 12.55 10.04
C LEU A 70 10.13 13.00 10.29
N GLY A 71 10.94 13.09 9.23
CA GLY A 71 12.32 13.57 9.25
C GLY A 71 12.45 15.02 9.74
N HIS A 72 11.44 15.85 9.50
CA HIS A 72 11.40 17.25 9.92
C HIS A 72 11.03 17.47 11.39
N LEU A 73 10.59 16.42 12.09
CA LEU A 73 10.18 16.48 13.49
C LEU A 73 11.37 16.27 14.43
N THR A 74 11.29 16.87 15.61
CA THR A 74 12.19 16.53 16.72
C THR A 74 11.96 15.08 17.16
N ASP A 75 12.94 14.51 17.85
CA ASP A 75 12.83 13.13 18.35
C ASP A 75 11.63 12.94 19.29
N GLY A 76 11.31 13.95 20.11
CA GLY A 76 10.16 13.92 21.01
C GLY A 76 8.82 13.91 20.27
N GLU A 77 8.64 14.80 19.29
CA GLU A 77 7.43 14.85 18.45
C GLU A 77 7.29 13.57 17.63
N ARG A 78 8.40 13.08 17.06
CA ARG A 78 8.42 11.82 16.31
C ARG A 78 7.97 10.65 17.18
N GLN A 79 8.46 10.56 18.42
CA GLN A 79 8.08 9.50 19.34
C GLN A 79 6.58 9.55 19.67
N GLN A 80 6.04 10.74 20.00
CA GLN A 80 4.62 10.91 20.28
C GLN A 80 3.72 10.47 19.12
N ILE A 81 4.11 10.81 17.88
CA ILE A 81 3.38 10.37 16.69
C ILE A 81 3.46 8.85 16.51
N GLN A 82 4.61 8.23 16.76
CA GLN A 82 4.77 6.78 16.67
C GLN A 82 3.90 6.02 17.70
N ASP A 83 3.78 6.55 18.91
CA ASP A 83 2.96 5.97 19.98
C ASP A 83 1.46 6.09 19.64
N ALA A 84 1.04 7.26 19.14
CA ALA A 84 -0.32 7.47 18.66
C ALA A 84 -0.65 6.53 17.49
N ALA A 85 0.27 6.41 16.53
CA ALA A 85 0.16 5.49 15.40
C ALA A 85 0.04 4.02 15.84
N ALA A 86 0.80 3.59 16.85
CA ALA A 86 0.71 2.26 17.42
C ALA A 86 -0.67 1.99 18.05
N THR A 87 -1.21 2.98 18.76
CA THR A 87 -2.56 2.91 19.34
C THR A 87 -3.62 2.75 18.25
N VAL A 88 -3.55 3.54 17.17
CA VAL A 88 -4.48 3.44 16.03
C VAL A 88 -4.38 2.07 15.34
N ARG A 89 -3.18 1.50 15.17
CA ARG A 89 -3.00 0.14 14.64
C ARG A 89 -3.65 -0.91 15.54
N LYS A 90 -3.45 -0.81 16.85
CA LYS A 90 -4.06 -1.74 17.83
C LYS A 90 -5.59 -1.71 17.79
N THR A 91 -6.18 -0.51 17.70
CA THR A 91 -7.63 -0.36 17.53
C THR A 91 -8.14 -1.03 16.26
N ARG A 92 -7.44 -0.87 15.12
CA ARG A 92 -7.78 -1.57 13.87
C ARG A 92 -7.68 -3.09 13.97
N ALA A 93 -6.69 -3.61 14.68
CA ALA A 93 -6.54 -5.05 14.92
C ALA A 93 -7.65 -5.63 15.80
N THR A 94 -8.25 -4.81 16.67
CA THR A 94 -9.28 -5.23 17.64
C THR A 94 -10.71 -5.08 17.09
N PHE A 95 -10.90 -4.34 15.99
CA PHE A 95 -12.23 -4.11 15.40
C PHE A 95 -12.71 -5.33 14.59
N LEU A 96 -13.44 -6.22 15.28
CA LEU A 96 -14.05 -7.45 14.79
C LEU A 96 -15.26 -7.18 13.87
N GLY A 97 -15.03 -6.86 12.60
CA GLY A 97 -16.06 -7.09 11.57
C GLY A 97 -16.46 -5.92 10.66
N MET A 98 -15.69 -4.84 10.60
CA MET A 98 -15.83 -3.91 9.46
C MET A 98 -14.93 -4.36 8.31
N PRO A 99 -15.42 -4.43 7.06
CA PRO A 99 -14.58 -4.79 5.93
C PRO A 99 -13.38 -3.86 5.91
N ARG A 100 -12.18 -4.44 5.82
CA ARG A 100 -11.00 -3.67 5.43
C ARG A 100 -11.39 -2.97 4.15
N ILE A 101 -11.62 -1.66 4.21
CA ILE A 101 -11.55 -0.84 3.01
C ILE A 101 -10.06 -0.89 2.66
N HIS A 102 -9.64 -2.00 2.06
CA HIS A 102 -8.55 -1.98 1.12
C HIS A 102 -8.98 -0.90 0.16
N GLN A 103 -8.38 0.28 0.32
CA GLN A 103 -8.45 1.29 -0.69
C GLN A 103 -7.97 0.56 -1.93
N PRO A 104 -8.81 0.30 -2.94
CA PRO A 104 -8.27 -0.17 -4.18
C PRO A 104 -7.31 0.94 -4.60
N LEU A 105 -6.00 0.65 -4.60
CA LEU A 105 -5.15 1.30 -5.57
C LEU A 105 -5.89 1.05 -6.87
N ARG A 106 -6.38 2.13 -7.50
CA ARG A 106 -7.03 1.99 -8.80
C ARG A 106 -6.01 1.32 -9.72
N ASP A 107 -6.15 0.03 -9.90
CA ASP A 107 -5.70 -0.63 -11.11
C ASP A 107 -6.57 -0.04 -12.21
N LEU A 108 -5.98 0.92 -12.91
CA LEU A 108 -6.47 1.33 -14.21
C LEU A 108 -6.10 0.20 -15.19
N ARG A 109 -6.70 -0.99 -15.03
CA ARG A 109 -6.72 -1.98 -16.11
C ARG A 109 -7.83 -1.54 -17.05
N PRO A 110 -7.54 -0.98 -18.24
CA PRO A 110 -8.58 -0.83 -19.24
C PRO A 110 -9.06 -2.23 -19.64
N GLU A 111 -10.33 -2.51 -19.40
CA GLU A 111 -11.06 -3.61 -20.01
C GLU A 111 -10.83 -3.55 -21.53
N ARG A 112 -10.20 -4.58 -22.10
CA ARG A 112 -9.98 -4.64 -23.55
C ARG A 112 -11.28 -5.12 -24.20
N PRO A 113 -11.82 -4.44 -25.22
CA PRO A 113 -12.98 -4.96 -25.95
C PRO A 113 -12.60 -6.28 -26.63
N ALA A 114 -13.51 -7.26 -26.56
CA ALA A 114 -13.41 -8.48 -27.32
C ALA A 114 -13.44 -8.15 -28.82
N HIS A 115 -12.44 -8.64 -29.55
CA HIS A 115 -12.48 -8.75 -31.01
C HIS A 115 -13.06 -10.11 -31.40
#